data_AF-A0A139WGG9-F1
#
_entry.id   AF-A0A139WGG9-F1
#
_cell.length_a   1.000
_cell.length_b   1.000
_cell.length_c   1.000
_cell.angle_alpha   90.00
_cell.angle_beta   90.00
_cell.angle_gamma   90.00
#
_symmetry.space_group_name_H-M   'P 1'
#
loop_
_entity.id
_entity.type
_entity.pdbx_description
1 polymer ?
#
loop_
_entity_poly.entity_id
_entity_poly.type
_entity_poly.pdbx_seq_one_letter_code
_entity_poly.pdbx_strand_id
1 'polypeptide(L)'
;IAGKTQKALESDARIGWGCEHQLPNNLQHLDCIAVDTYIDSNIITFFTYYNSPRQCLSNELMQYAASLPKAIILGDFNARHTDFGDTLTNRNGHILIDAISNLPLYRIPNSSPTHINHWEGYSIVDHILVTDSLSNRASDSANIGTTITSDHLPLVFDLSVSKPRTPTPEYIIIRDSKNTDWEKFRIILEKEIVPLDPTTTPEEIERQVFYISELIQDAYLQCTPEKQIPLHKTPLPPEIVDKIRLKRQVYREYINTRDPDIKTQWNRLNATIRRDINRHREKLWRETCSGLNYRDGKRFWNKLKILTGQKSNPRHFLKVNNQFITTDTDKANAYAKHLEKIFQIPEDPLFNDSHKKRVETFHSQFIHRTQARTCYITQADRHKDTQTDDVSTVLEPIQLEEIATKYTY
;
A
#
# COMPACT_ATOMS: atom_id res chain seq x y z
N ILE A 1 1.24 29.56 2.75
CA ILE A 1 1.16 28.08 2.75
C ILE A 1 -0.29 27.58 2.84
N ALA A 2 -1.02 27.79 3.96
CA ALA A 2 -2.35 27.18 4.20
C ALA A 2 -3.40 27.31 3.07
N GLY A 3 -3.43 28.41 2.31
CA GLY A 3 -4.39 28.59 1.21
C GLY A 3 -4.09 27.87 -0.11
N LYS A 4 -2.91 27.23 -0.27
CA LYS A 4 -2.48 26.70 -1.58
C LYS A 4 -3.01 25.30 -1.91
N THR A 5 -3.56 24.55 -0.95
CA THR A 5 -4.14 23.22 -1.17
C THR A 5 -5.60 23.26 -1.65
N GLN A 6 -6.28 24.40 -1.53
CA GLN A 6 -7.74 24.41 -1.49
C GLN A 6 -8.44 24.20 -2.84
N LYS A 7 -7.86 24.67 -3.96
CA LYS A 7 -8.49 24.55 -5.30
C LYS A 7 -8.15 23.27 -6.07
N ALA A 8 -6.89 22.81 -6.03
CA ALA A 8 -6.48 21.63 -6.79
C ALA A 8 -7.26 20.35 -6.38
N LEU A 9 -7.69 20.28 -5.10
CA LEU A 9 -8.46 19.17 -4.54
C LEU A 9 -9.98 19.25 -4.78
N GLU A 10 -10.53 20.37 -5.26
CA GLU A 10 -11.99 20.48 -5.55
C GLU A 10 -12.43 19.53 -6.69
N SER A 11 -11.48 19.10 -7.53
CA SER A 11 -11.72 18.16 -8.64
C SER A 11 -11.93 16.70 -8.20
N ASP A 12 -11.52 16.32 -6.98
CA ASP A 12 -11.60 14.93 -6.51
C ASP A 12 -12.11 14.79 -5.07
N ALA A 13 -13.33 15.30 -4.83
CA ALA A 13 -14.07 15.22 -3.56
C ALA A 13 -14.41 13.78 -3.06
N ARG A 14 -13.72 12.76 -3.57
CA ARG A 14 -13.87 11.35 -3.19
C ARG A 14 -13.09 11.00 -1.91
N ILE A 15 -11.96 11.66 -1.64
CA ILE A 15 -11.11 11.40 -0.47
C ILE A 15 -11.15 12.58 0.50
N GLY A 16 -11.54 12.33 1.76
CA GLY A 16 -11.39 13.32 2.83
C GLY A 16 -9.93 13.45 3.24
N TRP A 17 -9.44 14.67 3.38
CA TRP A 17 -8.09 14.97 3.87
C TRP A 17 -8.14 15.49 5.31
N GLY A 18 -7.01 15.47 6.01
CA GLY A 18 -6.93 15.99 7.36
C GLY A 18 -5.58 16.61 7.68
N CYS A 19 -5.55 17.41 8.74
CA CYS A 19 -4.36 18.08 9.26
C CYS A 19 -4.28 17.95 10.79
N GLU A 20 -3.07 18.04 11.33
CA GLU A 20 -2.83 18.03 12.77
C GLU A 20 -3.58 19.18 13.46
N HIS A 21 -4.38 18.86 14.46
CA HIS A 21 -5.11 19.83 15.27
C HIS A 21 -4.28 20.14 16.52
N GLN A 22 -3.71 21.35 16.56
CA GLN A 22 -2.80 21.76 17.63
C GLN A 22 -3.54 21.94 18.96
N LEU A 23 -3.27 21.05 19.92
CA LEU A 23 -3.87 21.12 21.25
C LEU A 23 -3.45 22.40 21.99
N PRO A 24 -4.35 23.02 22.79
CA PRO A 24 -4.01 24.09 23.72
C PRO A 24 -2.82 23.75 24.62
N ASN A 25 -2.01 24.74 24.98
CA ASN A 25 -0.77 24.53 25.76
C ASN A 25 -0.98 23.81 27.10
N ASN A 26 -2.14 23.96 27.74
CA ASN A 26 -2.48 23.21 28.96
C ASN A 26 -2.80 21.73 28.71
N LEU A 27 -3.15 21.34 27.49
CA LEU A 27 -3.50 19.95 27.11
C LEU A 27 -2.37 19.18 26.43
N GLN A 28 -1.33 19.85 25.94
CA GLN A 28 -0.15 19.24 25.28
C GLN A 28 0.66 18.26 26.16
N HIS A 29 0.38 18.18 27.47
CA HIS A 29 1.02 17.25 28.40
C HIS A 29 0.32 15.88 28.49
N LEU A 30 -0.83 15.71 27.82
CA LEU A 30 -1.62 14.48 27.82
C LEU A 30 -1.14 13.55 26.70
N ASP A 31 -1.29 12.23 26.88
CA ASP A 31 -1.09 11.23 25.83
C ASP A 31 -2.28 11.27 24.82
N CYS A 32 -2.41 12.40 24.11
CA CYS A 32 -3.50 12.70 23.21
C CYS A 32 -2.99 13.30 21.89
N ILE A 33 -3.50 12.82 20.76
CA ILE A 33 -3.25 13.37 19.43
C ILE A 33 -4.58 13.78 18.82
N ALA A 34 -4.65 14.95 18.19
CA ALA A 34 -5.86 15.46 17.54
C ALA A 34 -5.63 15.75 16.04
N VAL A 35 -6.65 15.48 15.22
CA VAL A 35 -6.63 15.67 13.76
C VAL A 35 -7.97 16.25 13.28
N ASP A 36 -7.92 17.40 12.61
CA ASP A 36 -9.08 17.95 11.90
C ASP A 36 -9.22 17.25 10.54
N THR A 37 -10.39 16.67 10.29
CA THR A 37 -10.69 15.92 9.06
C THR A 37 -11.82 16.56 8.27
N TYR A 38 -11.61 16.79 6.98
CA TYR A 38 -12.51 17.47 6.05
C TYR A 38 -13.26 16.43 5.20
N ILE A 39 -14.59 16.34 5.36
CA ILE A 39 -15.44 15.34 4.71
C ILE A 39 -16.74 16.00 4.25
N ASP A 40 -16.99 16.08 2.93
CA ASP A 40 -18.24 16.60 2.34
C ASP A 40 -18.71 17.91 3.01
N SER A 41 -17.84 18.93 3.00
CA SER A 41 -18.01 20.24 3.65
C SER A 41 -18.21 20.24 5.19
N ASN A 42 -18.02 19.12 5.87
CA ASN A 42 -17.92 19.04 7.32
C ASN A 42 -16.44 19.04 7.73
N ILE A 43 -16.11 19.77 8.80
CA ILE A 43 -14.90 19.53 9.59
C ILE A 43 -15.32 18.69 10.80
N ILE A 44 -14.53 17.67 11.15
CA ILE A 44 -14.67 16.89 12.38
C ILE A 44 -13.29 16.74 13.00
N THR A 45 -13.14 17.14 14.27
CA THR A 45 -11.90 16.97 15.04
C THR A 45 -11.91 15.61 15.73
N PHE A 46 -10.98 14.73 15.35
CA PHE A 46 -10.80 13.43 15.98
C PHE A 46 -9.66 13.50 17.00
N PHE A 47 -9.93 13.08 18.24
CA PHE A 47 -8.94 12.94 19.32
C PHE A 47 -8.72 11.45 19.59
N THR A 48 -7.48 10.97 19.43
CA THR A 48 -7.05 9.68 19.97
C THR A 48 -6.38 9.92 21.31
N TYR A 49 -7.02 9.48 22.40
CA TYR A 49 -6.61 9.75 23.77
C TYR A 49 -6.32 8.45 24.53
N TYR A 50 -5.16 8.38 25.17
CA TYR A 50 -4.81 7.40 26.17
C TYR A 50 -4.74 8.08 27.55
N ASN A 51 -5.39 7.50 28.55
CA ASN A 51 -5.31 7.95 29.93
C ASN A 51 -4.70 6.83 30.78
N SER A 52 -3.51 7.06 31.35
CA SER A 52 -2.85 6.07 32.20
C SER A 52 -3.75 5.68 33.39
N PRO A 53 -3.85 4.39 33.77
CA PRO A 53 -4.71 3.93 34.87
C PRO A 53 -4.35 4.53 36.25
N ARG A 54 -3.20 5.22 36.36
CA ARG A 54 -2.76 5.94 37.57
C ARG A 54 -3.18 7.41 37.59
N GLN A 55 -3.45 8.01 36.42
CA GLN A 55 -3.81 9.42 36.27
C GLN A 55 -5.31 9.68 36.52
N CYS A 56 -5.65 10.93 36.78
CA CYS A 56 -7.05 11.39 36.71
C CYS A 56 -7.42 11.62 35.25
N LEU A 57 -8.62 11.21 34.85
CA LEU A 57 -9.16 11.54 33.53
C LEU A 57 -9.25 13.07 33.37
N SER A 58 -8.79 13.62 32.23
CA SER A 58 -8.68 15.08 32.07
C SER A 58 -10.03 15.74 31.75
N ASN A 59 -10.62 16.40 32.75
CA ASN A 59 -11.81 17.24 32.56
C ASN A 59 -11.57 18.40 31.58
N GLU A 60 -10.36 18.96 31.54
CA GLU A 60 -10.01 20.05 30.63
C GLU A 60 -10.06 19.59 29.16
N LEU A 61 -9.64 18.35 28.87
CA LEU A 61 -9.75 17.76 27.53
C LEU A 61 -11.21 17.56 27.12
N MET A 62 -12.05 17.06 28.04
CA MET A 62 -13.48 16.89 27.78
C MET A 62 -14.17 18.24 27.52
N GLN A 63 -13.89 19.25 28.35
CA GLN A 63 -14.40 20.61 28.17
C GLN A 63 -13.95 21.23 26.84
N TYR A 64 -12.68 21.03 26.46
CA TYR A 64 -12.15 21.54 25.20
C TYR A 64 -12.83 20.89 23.99
N ALA A 65 -12.90 19.55 23.94
CA ALA A 65 -13.58 18.84 22.87
C ALA A 65 -15.08 19.15 22.80
N ALA A 66 -15.74 19.34 23.95
CA ALA A 66 -17.14 19.78 24.02
C ALA A 66 -17.36 21.22 23.51
N SER A 67 -16.32 22.06 23.49
CA SER A 67 -16.39 23.42 22.93
C SER A 67 -16.28 23.47 21.40
N LEU A 68 -15.83 22.38 20.77
CA LEU A 68 -15.66 22.30 19.32
C LEU A 68 -17.00 21.96 18.62
N PRO A 69 -17.26 22.49 17.41
CA PRO A 69 -18.56 22.30 16.76
C PRO A 69 -18.92 20.84 16.46
N LYS A 70 -17.92 20.01 16.16
CA LYS A 70 -18.02 18.59 15.78
C LYS A 70 -16.73 17.88 16.20
N ALA A 71 -16.73 17.22 17.35
CA ALA A 71 -15.58 16.49 17.85
C ALA A 71 -15.92 15.05 18.26
N ILE A 72 -14.91 14.17 18.18
CA ILE A 72 -14.99 12.77 18.58
C ILE A 72 -13.72 12.44 19.37
N ILE A 73 -13.89 11.95 20.61
CA ILE A 73 -12.80 11.51 21.48
C ILE A 73 -12.89 10.00 21.60
N LEU A 74 -11.80 9.28 21.30
CA LEU A 74 -11.77 7.82 21.40
C LEU A 74 -10.43 7.28 21.90
N GLY A 75 -10.48 6.13 22.55
CA GLY A 75 -9.31 5.41 23.07
C GLY A 75 -9.53 4.83 24.46
N ASP A 76 -8.45 4.35 25.09
CA ASP A 76 -8.46 3.82 26.45
C ASP A 76 -8.41 4.95 27.48
N PHE A 77 -9.53 5.15 28.18
CA PHE A 77 -9.67 6.17 29.21
C PHE A 77 -9.40 5.61 30.63
N ASN A 78 -9.20 4.29 30.77
CA ASN A 78 -9.15 3.57 32.05
C ASN A 78 -10.31 3.93 33.01
N ALA A 79 -11.51 4.17 32.46
CA ALA A 79 -12.66 4.77 33.15
C ALA A 79 -13.82 3.78 33.35
N ARG A 80 -13.75 2.96 34.40
CA ARG A 80 -14.71 1.88 34.66
C ARG A 80 -15.92 2.38 35.47
N HIS A 81 -17.14 2.07 35.05
CA HIS A 81 -18.37 2.38 35.78
C HIS A 81 -19.45 1.31 35.55
N THR A 82 -20.26 1.00 36.57
CA THR A 82 -21.38 0.03 36.48
C THR A 82 -22.36 0.36 35.37
N ASP A 83 -22.65 1.65 35.16
CA ASP A 83 -23.59 2.17 34.17
C ASP A 83 -23.07 2.00 32.73
N PHE A 84 -21.79 1.65 32.57
CA PHE A 84 -21.20 1.24 31.30
C PHE A 84 -21.35 -0.26 31.03
N GLY A 85 -21.84 -1.05 32.00
CA GLY A 85 -21.85 -2.52 31.96
C GLY A 85 -20.60 -3.17 32.56
N ASP A 86 -19.71 -2.41 33.21
CA ASP A 86 -18.57 -2.95 33.94
C ASP A 86 -19.03 -3.53 35.30
N THR A 87 -18.29 -4.50 35.84
CA THR A 87 -18.54 -5.05 37.18
C THR A 87 -18.00 -4.17 38.32
N LEU A 88 -17.13 -3.20 38.02
CA LEU A 88 -16.52 -2.30 38.98
C LEU A 88 -16.64 -0.84 38.53
N THR A 89 -16.75 0.06 39.50
CA THR A 89 -16.60 1.50 39.31
C THR A 89 -15.25 1.98 39.85
N ASN A 90 -14.58 2.86 39.11
CA ASN A 90 -13.36 3.54 39.56
C ASN A 90 -13.49 5.08 39.48
N ARG A 91 -12.51 5.80 40.05
CA ARG A 91 -12.47 7.28 40.05
C ARG A 91 -12.68 7.88 38.66
N ASN A 92 -12.02 7.33 37.64
CA ASN A 92 -12.05 7.87 36.29
C ASN A 92 -13.41 7.60 35.61
N GLY A 93 -14.11 6.53 35.98
CA GLY A 93 -15.50 6.28 35.58
C GLY A 93 -16.50 7.29 36.17
N HIS A 94 -16.36 7.66 37.44
CA HIS A 94 -17.14 8.75 38.02
C HIS A 94 -16.87 10.08 37.30
N ILE A 95 -15.60 10.44 37.09
CA ILE A 95 -15.22 11.64 36.32
C ILE A 95 -15.82 11.61 34.90
N LEU A 96 -15.85 10.46 34.24
CA LEU A 96 -16.45 10.30 32.92
C LEU A 96 -17.99 10.45 32.94
N ILE A 97 -18.67 9.90 33.96
CA ILE A 97 -20.11 10.09 34.17
C ILE A 97 -20.44 11.57 34.40
N ASP A 98 -19.68 12.24 35.27
CA ASP A 98 -19.85 13.66 35.54
C ASP A 98 -19.62 14.50 34.27
N ALA A 99 -18.61 14.17 33.46
CA ALA A 99 -18.32 14.85 32.21
C ALA A 99 -19.46 14.72 31.18
N ILE A 100 -19.97 13.50 30.92
CA ILE A 100 -21.06 13.29 29.95
C ILE A 100 -22.44 13.75 30.46
N SER A 101 -22.58 13.99 31.77
CA SER A 101 -23.80 14.53 32.37
C SER A 101 -23.87 16.06 32.37
N ASN A 102 -22.72 16.74 32.25
CA ASN A 102 -22.60 18.20 32.40
C ASN A 102 -22.03 18.91 31.15
N LEU A 103 -21.59 18.17 30.13
CA LEU A 103 -21.08 18.68 28.85
C LEU A 103 -21.92 18.13 27.69
N PRO A 104 -21.99 18.82 26.53
CA PRO A 104 -22.66 18.33 25.31
C PRO A 104 -21.86 17.21 24.60
N LEU A 105 -21.55 16.15 25.35
CA LEU A 105 -20.79 14.97 24.93
C LEU A 105 -21.60 13.69 25.15
N TYR A 106 -22.07 13.10 24.07
CA TYR A 106 -22.74 11.81 24.08
C TYR A 106 -21.71 10.66 24.03
N ARG A 107 -21.71 9.78 25.03
CA ARG A 107 -20.98 8.51 24.97
C ARG A 107 -21.72 7.53 24.06
N ILE A 108 -21.04 7.00 23.03
CA ILE A 108 -21.56 5.89 22.23
C ILE A 108 -21.70 4.65 23.12
N PRO A 109 -22.88 4.03 23.25
CA PRO A 109 -23.09 2.90 24.15
C PRO A 109 -22.27 1.66 23.77
N ASN A 110 -21.50 1.14 24.71
CA ASN A 110 -20.95 -0.21 24.68
C ASN A 110 -21.07 -0.87 26.05
N SER A 111 -21.55 -2.12 26.09
CA SER A 111 -21.74 -2.93 27.32
C SER A 111 -20.99 -4.27 27.28
N SER A 112 -20.19 -4.48 26.24
CA SER A 112 -19.30 -5.64 26.10
C SER A 112 -17.87 -5.25 26.50
N PRO A 113 -17.11 -6.13 27.18
CA PRO A 113 -15.73 -5.85 27.58
C PRO A 113 -14.86 -5.38 26.42
N THR A 114 -14.08 -4.33 26.66
CA THR A 114 -13.10 -3.81 25.71
C THR A 114 -11.69 -4.29 26.02
N HIS A 115 -11.41 -4.67 27.26
CA HIS A 115 -10.11 -5.21 27.68
C HIS A 115 -10.27 -6.57 28.37
N ILE A 116 -9.34 -7.50 28.08
CA ILE A 116 -9.29 -8.87 28.58
C ILE A 116 -8.00 -9.11 29.37
N ASN A 117 -8.08 -9.09 30.70
CA ASN A 117 -7.02 -9.66 31.52
C ASN A 117 -7.29 -11.15 31.78
N HIS A 118 -6.30 -12.02 31.57
CA HIS A 118 -6.44 -13.44 31.88
C HIS A 118 -6.69 -13.72 33.37
N TRP A 119 -6.17 -12.88 34.27
CA TRP A 119 -6.22 -13.05 35.72
C TRP A 119 -7.20 -12.08 36.41
N GLU A 120 -7.21 -10.80 36.02
CA GLU A 120 -8.09 -9.77 36.61
C GLU A 120 -9.49 -9.73 35.96
N GLY A 121 -9.72 -10.54 34.91
CA GLY A 121 -11.04 -10.71 34.29
C GLY A 121 -11.32 -9.78 33.11
N TYR A 122 -12.34 -8.95 33.23
CA TYR A 122 -12.85 -8.11 32.14
C TYR A 122 -13.03 -6.67 32.61
N SER A 123 -12.86 -5.73 31.70
CA SER A 123 -13.18 -4.32 31.94
C SER A 123 -13.66 -3.61 30.67
N ILE A 124 -14.46 -2.56 30.87
CA ILE A 124 -14.85 -1.59 29.86
C ILE A 124 -14.07 -0.32 30.18
N VAL A 125 -13.03 -0.06 29.39
CA VAL A 125 -12.05 1.03 29.59
C VAL A 125 -11.79 1.83 28.33
N ASP A 126 -12.16 1.29 27.17
CA ASP A 126 -12.13 1.98 25.88
C ASP A 126 -13.51 2.60 25.62
N HIS A 127 -13.53 3.91 25.33
CA HIS A 127 -14.76 4.68 25.13
C HIS A 127 -14.69 5.49 23.84
N ILE A 128 -15.88 5.86 23.33
CA ILE A 128 -16.04 6.84 22.26
C ILE A 128 -17.04 7.89 22.77
N LEU A 129 -16.62 9.14 22.81
CA LEU A 129 -17.48 10.31 23.02
C LEU A 129 -17.62 11.06 21.70
N VAL A 130 -18.82 11.57 21.43
CA VAL A 130 -19.07 12.48 20.30
C VAL A 130 -19.78 13.74 20.82
N THR A 131 -19.55 14.89 20.21
CA THR A 131 -20.36 16.08 20.49
C THR A 131 -21.82 15.85 20.10
N ASP A 132 -22.78 16.47 20.80
CA ASP A 132 -24.21 16.28 20.54
C ASP A 132 -24.63 16.60 19.09
N SER A 133 -23.88 17.46 18.40
CA SER A 133 -24.00 17.74 16.96
C SER A 133 -23.75 16.54 16.03
N LEU A 134 -23.22 15.43 16.57
CA LEU A 134 -22.89 14.18 15.90
C LEU A 134 -23.63 12.96 16.47
N SER A 135 -24.29 13.05 17.63
CA SER A 135 -24.95 11.90 18.29
C SER A 135 -26.00 11.24 17.40
N ASN A 136 -26.94 12.02 16.85
CA ASN A 136 -27.94 11.61 15.86
C ASN A 136 -27.37 11.18 14.49
N ARG A 137 -26.03 11.08 14.35
CA ARG A 137 -25.32 10.66 13.14
C ARG A 137 -24.45 9.42 13.38
N ALA A 138 -24.19 9.06 14.63
CA ALA A 138 -23.46 7.87 15.02
C ALA A 138 -24.39 6.65 15.11
N SER A 139 -23.83 5.45 15.14
CA SER A 139 -24.57 4.22 15.41
C SER A 139 -25.02 4.16 16.88
N ASP A 140 -26.27 3.70 17.12
CA ASP A 140 -26.92 3.60 18.44
C ASP A 140 -26.11 2.85 19.52
N SER A 141 -25.15 2.02 19.09
CA SER A 141 -24.15 1.38 19.95
C SER A 141 -22.87 1.12 19.17
N ALA A 142 -21.76 0.91 19.89
CA ALA A 142 -20.49 0.49 19.33
C ALA A 142 -20.32 -1.04 19.47
N ASN A 143 -19.81 -1.65 18.40
CA ASN A 143 -19.56 -3.07 18.27
C ASN A 143 -18.13 -3.43 18.68
N ILE A 144 -17.96 -4.60 19.30
CA ILE A 144 -16.64 -5.16 19.61
C ILE A 144 -16.07 -5.91 18.40
N GLY A 145 -14.94 -5.39 17.89
CA GLY A 145 -14.11 -6.01 16.88
C GLY A 145 -13.24 -7.15 17.44
N THR A 146 -12.56 -7.88 16.55
CA THR A 146 -11.68 -8.99 16.96
C THR A 146 -10.22 -8.59 16.93
N THR A 147 -9.59 -8.58 18.11
CA THR A 147 -8.13 -8.49 18.26
C THR A 147 -7.38 -9.59 17.50
N ILE A 148 -6.10 -9.36 17.24
CA ILE A 148 -5.16 -10.33 16.64
C ILE A 148 -4.09 -10.74 17.66
N THR A 149 -3.59 -9.79 18.47
CA THR A 149 -2.46 -10.00 19.41
C THR A 149 -2.54 -9.17 20.70
N SER A 150 -3.54 -8.32 20.90
CA SER A 150 -3.70 -7.50 22.13
C SER A 150 -4.83 -8.04 23.01
N ASP A 151 -4.64 -7.87 24.31
CA ASP A 151 -5.61 -7.85 25.41
C ASP A 151 -6.80 -6.90 25.20
N HIS A 152 -6.61 -5.75 24.55
CA HIS A 152 -7.71 -4.88 24.12
C HIS A 152 -8.39 -5.42 22.84
N LEU A 153 -9.71 -5.26 22.80
CA LEU A 153 -10.59 -5.54 21.68
C LEU A 153 -11.01 -4.21 21.02
N PRO A 154 -10.79 -4.02 19.71
CA PRO A 154 -11.13 -2.76 19.06
C PRO A 154 -12.62 -2.42 19.19
N LEU A 155 -12.92 -1.20 19.66
CA LEU A 155 -14.28 -0.67 19.68
C LEU A 155 -14.60 0.00 18.34
N VAL A 156 -15.72 -0.36 17.72
CA VAL A 156 -16.07 0.04 16.34
C VAL A 156 -17.46 0.66 16.31
N PHE A 157 -17.59 1.87 15.77
CA PHE A 157 -18.86 2.57 15.57
C PHE A 157 -18.94 3.10 14.14
N ASP A 158 -20.16 3.30 13.64
CA ASP A 158 -20.40 3.91 12.33
C ASP A 158 -20.80 5.38 12.49
N LEU A 159 -20.45 6.24 11.52
CA LEU A 159 -20.75 7.67 11.54
C LEU A 159 -21.19 8.17 10.16
N SER A 160 -22.43 8.66 10.07
CA SER A 160 -23.06 9.14 8.84
C SER A 160 -22.67 10.60 8.52
N VAL A 161 -21.44 10.80 8.03
CA VAL A 161 -20.87 12.14 7.78
C VAL A 161 -21.45 12.83 6.53
N SER A 162 -22.06 12.08 5.60
CA SER A 162 -22.80 12.63 4.46
C SER A 162 -23.92 11.70 4.00
N LYS A 163 -24.64 12.05 2.93
CA LYS A 163 -25.63 11.15 2.30
C LYS A 163 -24.95 9.82 1.95
N PRO A 164 -25.63 8.65 2.06
CA PRO A 164 -25.02 7.37 1.76
C PRO A 164 -24.44 7.37 0.35
N ARG A 165 -23.10 7.40 0.28
CA ARG A 165 -22.34 7.34 -0.97
C ARG A 165 -22.62 5.99 -1.65
N THR A 166 -22.51 5.96 -2.98
CA THR A 166 -22.57 4.71 -3.76
C THR A 166 -21.62 3.64 -3.20
N PRO A 167 -21.91 2.34 -3.36
CA PRO A 167 -21.12 1.26 -2.76
C PRO A 167 -19.62 1.45 -2.97
N THR A 168 -18.84 1.12 -1.93
CA THR A 168 -17.37 1.28 -1.90
C THR A 168 -16.76 0.76 -3.20
N PRO A 169 -16.05 1.62 -3.97
CA PRO A 169 -15.59 1.23 -5.30
C PRO A 169 -14.58 0.09 -5.18
N GLU A 170 -14.77 -0.96 -5.98
CA GLU A 170 -13.89 -2.15 -5.98
C GLU A 170 -12.46 -1.81 -6.39
N TYR A 171 -12.27 -0.64 -7.01
CA TYR A 171 -11.00 -0.11 -7.50
C TYR A 171 -10.76 1.32 -7.01
N ILE A 172 -9.49 1.65 -6.77
CA ILE A 172 -9.02 3.05 -6.77
C ILE A 172 -8.64 3.44 -8.20
N ILE A 173 -8.80 4.71 -8.54
CA ILE A 173 -8.27 5.29 -9.78
C ILE A 173 -6.91 5.90 -9.45
N ILE A 174 -5.90 5.59 -10.26
CA ILE A 174 -4.60 6.26 -10.23
C ILE A 174 -4.24 6.80 -11.63
N ARG A 175 -3.28 7.72 -11.69
CA ARG A 175 -2.59 8.11 -12.93
C ARG A 175 -1.53 7.05 -13.26
N ASP A 176 -1.57 6.45 -14.45
CA ASP A 176 -0.59 5.44 -14.86
C ASP A 176 0.64 6.10 -15.51
N SER A 177 1.53 6.66 -14.70
CA SER A 177 2.72 7.43 -15.13
C SER A 177 3.69 6.67 -16.06
N LYS A 178 3.48 5.35 -16.25
CA LYS A 178 4.22 4.51 -17.20
C LYS A 178 3.68 4.58 -18.63
N ASN A 179 2.44 5.05 -18.79
CA ASN A 179 1.75 5.23 -20.06
C ASN A 179 1.42 6.72 -20.30
N THR A 180 2.14 7.64 -19.63
CA THR A 180 2.09 9.08 -19.94
C THR A 180 2.60 9.32 -21.35
N ASP A 181 1.83 10.05 -22.14
CA ASP A 181 2.27 10.55 -23.44
C ASP A 181 3.21 11.75 -23.24
N TRP A 182 4.51 11.45 -23.14
CA TRP A 182 5.55 12.46 -22.92
C TRP A 182 5.72 13.42 -24.10
N GLU A 183 5.37 13.02 -25.32
CA GLU A 183 5.46 13.87 -26.50
C GLU A 183 4.29 14.87 -26.52
N LYS A 184 3.06 14.40 -26.25
CA LYS A 184 1.91 15.29 -26.03
C LYS A 184 2.13 16.22 -24.84
N PHE A 185 2.72 15.73 -23.74
CA PHE A 185 3.08 16.54 -22.57
C PHE A 185 4.06 17.66 -22.95
N ARG A 186 5.13 17.31 -23.69
CA ARG A 186 6.10 18.28 -24.23
C ARG A 186 5.42 19.33 -25.11
N ILE A 187 4.55 18.92 -26.04
CA ILE A 187 3.82 19.83 -26.94
C ILE A 187 2.87 20.77 -26.17
N ILE A 188 2.22 20.31 -25.09
CA ILE A 188 1.41 21.19 -24.23
C ILE A 188 2.29 22.21 -23.51
N LEU A 189 3.40 21.78 -22.89
CA LEU A 189 4.31 22.71 -22.21
C LEU A 189 4.92 23.74 -23.19
N GLU A 190 5.39 23.31 -24.36
CA GLU A 190 5.96 24.19 -25.39
C GLU A 190 4.93 25.18 -25.97
N LYS A 191 3.62 24.89 -25.85
CA LYS A 191 2.53 25.77 -26.32
C LYS A 191 2.01 26.72 -25.24
N GLU A 192 1.82 26.24 -24.00
CA GLU A 192 1.15 27.00 -22.93
C GLU A 192 2.12 27.79 -22.05
N ILE A 193 3.43 27.46 -22.02
CA ILE A 193 4.42 28.24 -21.26
C ILE A 193 4.69 29.58 -21.96
N VAL A 194 4.06 30.63 -21.45
CA VAL A 194 4.37 32.02 -21.80
C VAL A 194 5.66 32.47 -21.08
N PRO A 195 6.56 33.24 -21.72
CA PRO A 195 7.68 33.88 -21.04
C PRO A 195 7.22 34.71 -19.84
N LEU A 196 7.86 34.52 -18.69
CA LEU A 196 7.49 35.19 -17.44
C LEU A 196 8.20 36.54 -17.31
N ASP A 197 7.45 37.54 -16.83
CA ASP A 197 7.99 38.86 -16.52
C ASP A 197 9.05 38.80 -15.39
N PRO A 198 10.05 39.69 -15.38
CA PRO A 198 11.03 39.77 -14.28
C PRO A 198 10.35 40.04 -12.94
N THR A 199 10.55 39.15 -11.97
CA THR A 199 9.97 39.29 -10.61
C THR A 199 10.69 40.34 -9.79
N THR A 200 9.93 41.27 -9.20
CA THR A 200 10.44 42.33 -8.30
C THR A 200 10.11 42.10 -6.83
N THR A 201 9.13 41.24 -6.51
CA THR A 201 8.64 40.99 -5.14
C THR A 201 8.53 39.50 -4.82
N PRO A 202 8.59 39.10 -3.53
CA PRO A 202 8.33 37.72 -3.10
C PRO A 202 6.94 37.20 -3.53
N GLU A 203 5.93 38.08 -3.54
CA GLU A 203 4.56 37.77 -3.91
C GLU A 203 4.42 37.44 -5.40
N GLU A 204 5.16 38.13 -6.27
CA GLU A 204 5.26 37.80 -7.70
C GLU A 204 5.93 36.45 -7.92
N ILE A 205 6.99 36.13 -7.17
CA ILE A 205 7.64 34.81 -7.22
C ILE A 205 6.66 33.72 -6.78
N GLU A 206 5.95 33.90 -5.66
CA GLU A 206 4.93 32.95 -5.19
C GLU A 206 3.82 32.71 -6.22
N ARG A 207 3.40 33.75 -6.95
CA ARG A 207 2.38 33.68 -8.02
C ARG A 207 2.91 32.96 -9.26
N GLN A 208 4.12 33.26 -9.71
CA GLN A 208 4.72 32.60 -10.88
C GLN A 208 4.99 31.11 -10.62
N VAL A 209 5.50 30.77 -9.44
CA VAL A 209 5.68 29.36 -9.02
C VAL A 209 4.34 28.63 -8.99
N PHE A 210 3.27 29.26 -8.51
CA PHE A 210 1.93 28.68 -8.52
C PHE A 210 1.42 28.42 -9.95
N TYR A 211 1.53 29.40 -10.85
CA TYR A 211 1.14 29.28 -12.26
C TYR A 211 1.89 28.14 -12.98
N ILE A 212 3.22 28.07 -12.87
CA ILE A 212 4.01 26.96 -13.43
C ILE A 212 3.54 25.61 -12.84
N SER A 213 3.27 25.58 -11.54
CA SER A 213 2.85 24.36 -10.85
C SER A 213 1.48 23.86 -11.30
N GLU A 214 0.49 24.73 -11.48
CA GLU A 214 -0.81 24.34 -12.05
C GLU A 214 -0.67 23.90 -13.51
N LEU A 215 0.08 24.63 -14.34
CA LEU A 215 0.28 24.32 -15.75
C LEU A 215 0.95 22.96 -15.97
N ILE A 216 1.99 22.63 -15.19
CA ILE A 216 2.65 21.32 -15.23
C ILE A 216 1.70 20.20 -14.74
N GLN A 217 0.89 20.46 -13.70
CA GLN A 217 -0.07 19.48 -13.19
C GLN A 217 -1.19 19.21 -14.21
N ASP A 218 -1.78 20.22 -14.82
CA ASP A 218 -2.84 20.04 -15.82
C ASP A 218 -2.31 19.35 -17.08
N ALA A 219 -1.14 19.76 -17.61
CA ALA A 219 -0.49 19.06 -18.71
C ALA A 219 -0.23 17.57 -18.38
N TYR A 220 0.20 17.27 -17.15
CA TYR A 220 0.39 15.89 -16.69
C TYR A 220 -0.93 15.10 -16.59
N LEU A 221 -2.01 15.73 -16.11
CA LEU A 221 -3.34 15.12 -16.05
C LEU A 221 -3.93 14.86 -17.45
N GLN A 222 -3.75 15.79 -18.39
CA GLN A 222 -4.17 15.66 -19.79
C GLN A 222 -3.40 14.58 -20.56
N CYS A 223 -2.16 14.27 -20.17
CA CYS A 223 -1.29 13.32 -20.88
C CYS A 223 -1.12 11.97 -20.16
N THR A 224 -1.56 11.84 -18.91
CA THR A 224 -1.42 10.60 -18.14
C THR A 224 -2.78 9.90 -17.98
N PRO A 225 -2.97 8.72 -18.60
CA PRO A 225 -4.23 8.00 -18.56
C PRO A 225 -4.56 7.51 -17.15
N GLU A 226 -5.86 7.38 -16.89
CA GLU A 226 -6.38 6.80 -15.65
C GLU A 226 -6.35 5.28 -15.67
N LYS A 227 -6.13 4.69 -14.50
CA LYS A 227 -6.01 3.24 -14.31
C LYS A 227 -6.68 2.80 -13.03
N GLN A 228 -7.59 1.86 -13.19
CA GLN A 228 -8.25 1.18 -12.08
C GLN A 228 -7.29 0.15 -11.48
N ILE A 229 -7.06 0.23 -10.18
CA ILE A 229 -6.36 -0.79 -9.38
C ILE A 229 -7.35 -1.33 -8.34
N PRO A 230 -7.61 -2.65 -8.28
CA PRO A 230 -8.47 -3.22 -7.26
C PRO A 230 -8.02 -2.84 -5.84
N LEU A 231 -8.94 -2.27 -5.05
CA LEU A 231 -8.71 -1.84 -3.67
C LEU A 231 -8.30 -3.02 -2.78
N HIS A 232 -8.76 -4.22 -3.12
CA HIS A 232 -8.43 -5.46 -2.44
C HIS A 232 -7.60 -6.37 -3.36
N LYS A 233 -6.44 -6.80 -2.87
CA LYS A 233 -5.67 -7.90 -3.48
C LYS A 233 -6.53 -9.17 -3.46
N THR A 234 -6.43 -9.97 -4.53
CA THR A 234 -7.14 -11.25 -4.77
C THR A 234 -7.84 -11.81 -3.51
N PRO A 235 -9.17 -11.62 -3.39
CA PRO A 235 -9.88 -11.95 -2.15
C PRO A 235 -9.78 -13.44 -1.83
N LEU A 236 -9.78 -13.78 -0.54
CA LEU A 236 -9.92 -15.16 -0.11
C LEU A 236 -11.26 -15.72 -0.63
N PRO A 237 -11.32 -17.00 -1.03
CA PRO A 237 -12.57 -17.67 -1.42
C PRO A 237 -13.68 -17.44 -0.38
N PRO A 238 -14.94 -17.19 -0.80
CA PRO A 238 -16.05 -16.89 0.11
C PRO A 238 -16.16 -17.87 1.28
N GLU A 239 -16.03 -19.18 1.03
CA GLU A 239 -16.00 -20.22 2.06
C GLU A 239 -15.03 -19.96 3.21
N ILE A 240 -13.86 -19.38 2.92
CA ILE A 240 -12.83 -19.04 3.92
C ILE A 240 -13.22 -17.75 4.65
N VAL A 241 -13.78 -16.78 3.95
CA VAL A 241 -14.31 -15.53 4.55
C VAL A 241 -15.46 -15.83 5.50
N ASP A 242 -16.36 -16.76 5.16
CA ASP A 242 -17.49 -17.16 5.99
C ASP A 242 -17.06 -17.98 7.20
N LYS A 243 -16.06 -18.87 7.06
CA LYS A 243 -15.39 -19.49 8.22
C LYS A 243 -14.74 -18.45 9.14
N ILE A 244 -14.15 -17.38 8.60
CA ILE A 244 -13.60 -16.27 9.38
C ILE A 244 -14.72 -15.49 10.10
N ARG A 245 -15.84 -15.18 9.43
CA ARG A 245 -17.04 -14.56 10.03
C ARG A 245 -17.55 -15.41 11.20
N LEU A 246 -17.71 -16.72 10.99
CA LEU A 246 -18.12 -17.67 12.03
C LEU A 246 -17.12 -17.72 13.20
N LYS A 247 -15.80 -17.73 12.94
CA LYS A 247 -14.79 -17.64 14.02
C LYS A 247 -14.93 -16.36 14.84
N ARG A 248 -15.31 -15.22 14.22
CA ARG A 248 -15.58 -13.96 14.93
C ARG A 248 -16.89 -13.99 15.75
N GLN A 249 -17.91 -14.73 15.30
CA GLN A 249 -19.13 -14.96 16.08
C GLN A 249 -18.83 -15.81 17.32
N VAL A 250 -18.28 -17.02 17.13
CA VAL A 250 -17.92 -17.96 18.21
C VAL A 250 -16.91 -17.36 19.19
N TYR A 251 -16.02 -16.45 18.74
CA TYR A 251 -15.13 -15.72 19.66
C TYR A 251 -15.90 -14.78 20.60
N ARG A 252 -16.81 -13.95 20.07
CA ARG A 252 -17.62 -13.03 20.90
C ARG A 252 -18.50 -13.80 21.88
N GLU A 253 -19.04 -14.94 21.46
CA GLU A 253 -19.80 -15.85 22.32
C GLU A 253 -18.94 -16.43 23.46
N TYR A 254 -17.71 -16.89 23.17
CA TYR A 254 -16.74 -17.32 24.19
C TYR A 254 -16.33 -16.18 25.14
N ILE A 255 -16.24 -14.94 24.67
CA ILE A 255 -15.97 -13.78 25.55
C ILE A 255 -17.10 -13.57 26.56
N ASN A 256 -18.35 -13.71 26.12
CA ASN A 256 -19.51 -13.50 26.99
C ASN A 256 -19.79 -14.70 27.93
N THR A 257 -19.52 -15.93 27.51
CA THR A 257 -19.87 -17.17 28.24
C THR A 257 -18.71 -17.82 28.99
N ARG A 258 -17.46 -17.58 28.58
CA ARG A 258 -16.24 -18.30 28.99
C ARG A 258 -16.25 -19.83 28.78
N ASP A 259 -17.22 -20.37 28.04
CA ASP A 259 -17.44 -21.81 27.86
C ASP A 259 -16.22 -22.53 27.22
N PRO A 260 -15.65 -23.57 27.87
CA PRO A 260 -14.59 -24.42 27.31
C PRO A 260 -14.92 -25.10 25.98
N ASP A 261 -16.18 -25.46 25.72
CA ASP A 261 -16.59 -26.09 24.46
C ASP A 261 -16.66 -25.06 23.33
N ILE A 262 -17.14 -23.84 23.60
CA ILE A 262 -17.12 -22.73 22.62
C ILE A 262 -15.67 -22.31 22.33
N LYS A 263 -14.78 -22.31 23.33
CA LYS A 263 -13.32 -22.17 23.16
C LYS A 263 -12.75 -23.27 22.26
N THR A 264 -13.22 -24.50 22.41
CA THR A 264 -12.81 -25.65 21.60
C THR A 264 -13.32 -25.54 20.16
N GLN A 265 -14.55 -25.06 19.95
CA GLN A 265 -15.09 -24.72 18.62
C GLN A 265 -14.27 -23.62 17.94
N TRP A 266 -13.94 -22.54 18.65
CA TRP A 266 -13.08 -21.46 18.15
C TRP A 266 -11.70 -21.98 17.71
N ASN A 267 -11.07 -22.84 18.51
CA ASN A 267 -9.80 -23.49 18.17
C ASN A 267 -9.92 -24.37 16.91
N ARG A 268 -10.97 -25.19 16.80
CA ARG A 268 -11.25 -26.01 15.61
C ARG A 268 -11.45 -25.16 14.35
N LEU A 269 -12.18 -24.04 14.44
CA LEU A 269 -12.35 -23.10 13.34
C LEU A 269 -11.02 -22.44 12.95
N ASN A 270 -10.24 -21.97 13.93
CA ASN A 270 -8.93 -21.35 13.70
C ASN A 270 -7.94 -22.31 12.98
N ALA A 271 -7.89 -23.57 13.40
CA ALA A 271 -7.10 -24.61 12.76
C ALA A 271 -7.62 -24.99 11.35
N THR A 272 -8.92 -24.88 11.11
CA THR A 272 -9.53 -25.14 9.79
C THR A 272 -9.23 -24.02 8.81
N ILE A 273 -9.41 -22.76 9.22
CA ILE A 273 -9.08 -21.57 8.40
C ILE A 273 -7.59 -21.58 8.01
N ARG A 274 -6.69 -21.91 8.95
CA ARG A 274 -5.25 -22.04 8.66
C ARG A 274 -4.96 -23.10 7.58
N ARG A 275 -5.61 -24.27 7.65
CA ARG A 275 -5.47 -25.34 6.64
C ARG A 275 -6.05 -24.92 5.28
N ASP A 276 -7.23 -24.31 5.26
CA ASP A 276 -7.90 -23.93 4.01
C ASP A 276 -7.16 -22.76 3.30
N ILE A 277 -6.63 -21.78 4.05
CA ILE A 277 -5.76 -20.71 3.48
C ILE A 277 -4.49 -21.32 2.88
N ASN A 278 -3.84 -22.27 3.56
CA ASN A 278 -2.64 -22.91 3.04
C ASN A 278 -2.95 -23.75 1.78
N ARG A 279 -4.02 -24.55 1.77
CA ARG A 279 -4.49 -25.30 0.60
C ARG A 279 -4.81 -24.37 -0.59
N HIS A 280 -5.43 -23.22 -0.33
CA HIS A 280 -5.74 -22.22 -1.36
C HIS A 280 -4.46 -21.61 -1.95
N ARG A 281 -3.47 -21.24 -1.11
CA ARG A 281 -2.15 -20.78 -1.57
C ARG A 281 -1.41 -21.84 -2.40
N GLU A 282 -1.44 -23.09 -1.95
CA GLU A 282 -0.85 -24.25 -2.65
C GLU A 282 -1.53 -24.52 -4.01
N LYS A 283 -2.85 -24.34 -4.10
CA LYS A 283 -3.61 -24.38 -5.36
C LYS A 283 -3.16 -23.26 -6.31
N LEU A 284 -3.19 -22.00 -5.86
CA LEU A 284 -2.74 -20.85 -6.66
C LEU A 284 -1.29 -20.99 -7.12
N TRP A 285 -0.41 -21.54 -6.26
CA TRP A 285 0.98 -21.83 -6.61
C TRP A 285 1.07 -22.85 -7.76
N ARG A 286 0.38 -24.00 -7.64
CA ARG A 286 0.33 -25.01 -8.71
C ARG A 286 -0.19 -24.43 -10.03
N GLU A 287 -1.29 -23.69 -9.98
CA GLU A 287 -1.92 -23.06 -11.16
C GLU A 287 -0.98 -22.03 -11.81
N THR A 288 -0.28 -21.22 -11.01
CA THR A 288 0.70 -20.25 -11.51
C THR A 288 1.90 -20.94 -12.16
N CYS A 289 2.39 -22.03 -11.55
CA CYS A 289 3.49 -22.86 -12.06
C CYS A 289 3.12 -23.63 -13.34
N SER A 290 1.92 -24.22 -13.44
CA SER A 290 1.44 -24.82 -14.69
C SER A 290 1.24 -23.78 -15.80
N GLY A 291 0.98 -22.52 -15.41
CA GLY A 291 0.94 -21.37 -16.31
C GLY A 291 2.31 -20.76 -16.65
N LEU A 292 3.44 -21.43 -16.39
CA LEU A 292 4.77 -21.03 -16.83
C LEU A 292 5.05 -21.59 -18.23
N ASN A 293 5.12 -20.71 -19.24
CA ASN A 293 5.53 -21.09 -20.60
C ASN A 293 6.93 -20.53 -20.89
N TYR A 294 7.92 -21.41 -20.99
CA TYR A 294 9.32 -21.05 -21.27
C TYR A 294 9.52 -20.32 -22.62
N ARG A 295 8.56 -20.44 -23.56
CA ARG A 295 8.59 -19.74 -24.86
C ARG A 295 8.29 -18.24 -24.74
N ASP A 296 7.60 -17.81 -23.68
CA ASP A 296 7.42 -16.40 -23.32
C ASP A 296 8.43 -16.05 -22.21
N GLY A 297 9.68 -15.82 -22.59
CA GLY A 297 10.76 -15.58 -21.64
C GLY A 297 10.48 -14.42 -20.68
N LYS A 298 9.82 -13.35 -21.15
CA LYS A 298 9.50 -12.16 -20.33
C LYS A 298 8.44 -12.50 -19.26
N ARG A 299 7.33 -13.17 -19.61
CA ARG A 299 6.35 -13.60 -18.61
C ARG A 299 6.86 -14.74 -17.74
N PHE A 300 7.66 -15.65 -18.28
CA PHE A 300 8.31 -16.73 -17.52
C PHE A 300 9.19 -16.17 -16.41
N TRP A 301 10.18 -15.33 -16.73
CA TRP A 301 11.10 -14.76 -15.73
C TRP A 301 10.39 -13.83 -14.74
N ASN A 302 9.37 -13.07 -15.18
CA ASN A 302 8.58 -12.24 -14.27
C ASN A 302 7.75 -13.08 -13.28
N LYS A 303 7.03 -14.11 -13.76
CA LYS A 303 6.32 -15.04 -12.87
C LYS A 303 7.28 -15.77 -11.94
N LEU A 304 8.42 -16.25 -12.45
CA LEU A 304 9.40 -17.00 -11.65
C LEU A 304 10.03 -16.13 -10.54
N LYS A 305 10.29 -14.84 -10.80
CA LYS A 305 10.74 -13.89 -9.76
C LYS A 305 9.67 -13.65 -8.69
N ILE A 306 8.41 -13.49 -9.09
CA ILE A 306 7.28 -13.37 -8.16
C ILE A 306 7.14 -14.63 -7.29
N LEU A 307 7.24 -15.82 -7.90
CA LEU A 307 7.16 -17.11 -7.21
C LEU A 307 8.34 -17.32 -6.23
N THR A 308 9.56 -17.07 -6.66
CA THR A 308 10.78 -17.28 -5.85
C THR A 308 11.05 -16.17 -4.83
N GLY A 309 10.27 -15.07 -4.84
CA GLY A 309 10.55 -13.88 -4.03
C GLY A 309 11.81 -13.13 -4.43
N GLN A 310 12.46 -13.49 -5.55
CA GLN A 310 13.66 -12.82 -6.04
C GLN A 310 13.31 -11.40 -6.49
N LYS A 311 13.74 -10.42 -5.69
CA LYS A 311 13.78 -9.02 -6.10
C LYS A 311 14.61 -8.91 -7.38
N SER A 312 14.16 -8.09 -8.34
CA SER A 312 15.00 -7.75 -9.48
C SER A 312 16.20 -6.94 -9.01
N ASN A 313 17.40 -7.47 -9.19
CA ASN A 313 18.63 -6.67 -9.11
C ASN A 313 18.49 -5.46 -10.06
N PRO A 314 19.04 -4.30 -9.69
CA PRO A 314 18.98 -3.10 -10.54
C PRO A 314 19.63 -3.36 -11.90
N ARG A 315 19.03 -2.76 -12.95
CA ARG A 315 19.53 -2.87 -14.32
C ARG A 315 20.68 -1.89 -14.52
N HIS A 316 21.92 -2.34 -14.33
CA HIS A 316 23.08 -1.53 -14.68
C HIS A 316 23.06 -1.14 -16.18
N PHE A 317 23.54 0.06 -16.46
CA PHE A 317 23.88 0.48 -17.82
C PHE A 317 25.20 -0.18 -18.22
N LEU A 318 25.30 -0.69 -19.45
CA LEU A 318 26.60 -1.09 -19.99
C LEU A 318 27.26 0.14 -20.60
N LYS A 319 28.54 0.35 -20.30
CA LYS A 319 29.35 1.39 -20.93
C LYS A 319 30.26 0.75 -21.99
N VAL A 320 30.20 1.25 -23.22
CA VAL A 320 30.99 0.73 -24.36
C VAL A 320 31.45 1.91 -25.20
N ASN A 321 32.76 2.00 -25.49
CA ASN A 321 33.35 3.10 -26.26
C ASN A 321 32.92 4.49 -25.77
N ASN A 322 32.87 4.66 -24.44
CA ASN A 322 32.40 5.85 -23.72
C ASN A 322 30.90 6.20 -23.87
N GLN A 323 30.12 5.44 -24.64
CA GLN A 323 28.65 5.59 -24.75
C GLN A 323 27.92 4.67 -23.76
N PHE A 324 26.71 5.09 -23.34
CA PHE A 324 25.84 4.31 -22.46
C PHE A 324 24.82 3.52 -23.27
N ILE A 325 24.75 2.22 -23.00
CA ILE A 325 23.79 1.31 -23.64
C ILE A 325 22.69 0.99 -22.63
N THR A 326 21.46 1.42 -22.96
CA THR A 326 20.28 1.36 -22.10
C THR A 326 19.38 0.15 -22.41
N THR A 327 19.07 -0.08 -23.69
CA THR A 327 18.10 -1.10 -24.14
C THR A 327 18.62 -2.53 -23.92
N ASP A 328 17.71 -3.47 -23.67
CA ASP A 328 18.09 -4.89 -23.51
C ASP A 328 18.67 -5.49 -24.81
N THR A 329 18.18 -5.03 -25.97
CA THR A 329 18.64 -5.46 -27.30
C THR A 329 20.07 -5.02 -27.59
N ASP A 330 20.39 -3.75 -27.34
CA ASP A 330 21.72 -3.21 -27.62
C ASP A 330 22.76 -3.73 -26.62
N LYS A 331 22.35 -4.00 -25.37
CA LYS A 331 23.19 -4.71 -24.39
C LYS A 331 23.54 -6.11 -24.88
N ALA A 332 22.57 -6.85 -25.43
CA ALA A 332 22.82 -8.18 -26.01
C ALA A 332 23.75 -8.10 -27.25
N ASN A 333 23.52 -7.14 -28.15
CA ASN A 333 24.37 -6.91 -29.33
C ASN A 333 25.82 -6.52 -28.96
N ALA A 334 26.00 -5.67 -27.95
CA ALA A 334 27.33 -5.29 -27.46
C ALA A 334 28.06 -6.47 -26.80
N TYR A 335 27.35 -7.27 -26.00
CA TYR A 335 27.90 -8.47 -25.39
C TYR A 335 28.28 -9.52 -26.45
N ALA A 336 27.46 -9.71 -27.49
CA ALA A 336 27.77 -10.59 -28.61
C ALA A 336 29.06 -10.17 -29.36
N LYS A 337 29.22 -8.88 -29.69
CA LYS A 337 30.44 -8.33 -30.31
C LYS A 337 31.68 -8.45 -29.41
N HIS A 338 31.51 -8.35 -28.09
CA HIS A 338 32.60 -8.54 -27.14
C HIS A 338 33.03 -10.02 -27.04
N LEU A 339 32.07 -10.94 -26.99
CA LEU A 339 32.35 -12.39 -27.06
C LEU A 339 33.02 -12.75 -28.40
N GLU A 340 32.54 -12.22 -29.52
CA GLU A 340 33.15 -12.39 -30.84
C GLU A 340 34.61 -11.91 -30.85
N LYS A 341 34.93 -10.77 -30.21
CA LYS A 341 36.31 -10.29 -30.08
C LYS A 341 37.19 -11.16 -29.17
N ILE A 342 36.64 -11.76 -28.12
CA ILE A 342 37.40 -12.63 -27.19
C ILE A 342 37.61 -14.02 -27.79
N PHE A 343 36.56 -14.65 -28.31
CA PHE A 343 36.57 -16.02 -28.83
C PHE A 343 37.01 -16.07 -30.30
N GLN A 344 38.08 -15.36 -30.62
CA GLN A 344 38.81 -15.50 -31.88
C GLN A 344 39.61 -16.80 -31.91
N ILE A 345 39.91 -17.29 -33.10
CA ILE A 345 40.75 -18.49 -33.28
C ILE A 345 42.19 -18.14 -32.87
N PRO A 346 42.84 -18.89 -31.95
CA PRO A 346 44.21 -18.60 -31.57
C PRO A 346 45.18 -18.79 -32.74
N GLU A 347 45.99 -17.77 -33.02
CA GLU A 347 47.20 -17.84 -33.86
C GLU A 347 48.45 -18.19 -33.00
N ASP A 348 48.28 -19.08 -32.03
CA ASP A 348 49.38 -19.58 -31.20
C ASP A 348 50.17 -20.65 -31.99
N PRO A 349 51.50 -20.50 -32.20
CA PRO A 349 52.31 -21.48 -32.90
C PRO A 349 52.46 -22.83 -32.18
N LEU A 350 51.98 -22.95 -30.94
CA LEU A 350 51.84 -24.22 -30.19
C LEU A 350 50.45 -24.86 -30.35
N PHE A 351 49.50 -24.21 -31.03
CA PHE A 351 48.15 -24.75 -31.21
C PHE A 351 48.14 -25.97 -32.12
N ASN A 352 47.48 -27.05 -31.70
CA ASN A 352 47.53 -28.33 -32.41
C ASN A 352 46.62 -28.31 -33.66
N ASP A 353 47.21 -28.11 -34.83
CA ASP A 353 46.54 -28.10 -36.14
C ASP A 353 45.66 -29.33 -36.42
N SER A 354 46.06 -30.52 -35.94
CA SER A 354 45.28 -31.74 -36.10
C SER A 354 44.02 -31.72 -35.23
N HIS A 355 44.12 -31.18 -34.00
CA HIS A 355 42.96 -30.91 -33.15
C HIS A 355 42.04 -29.86 -33.79
N LYS A 356 42.61 -28.74 -34.26
CA LYS A 356 41.87 -27.65 -34.93
C LYS A 356 41.04 -28.16 -36.10
N LYS A 357 41.67 -28.82 -37.09
CA LYS A 357 40.99 -29.41 -38.25
C LYS A 357 39.92 -30.43 -37.87
N ARG A 358 40.13 -31.21 -36.81
CA ARG A 358 39.14 -32.17 -36.30
C ARG A 358 37.91 -31.48 -35.71
N VAL A 359 38.09 -30.39 -34.95
CA VAL A 359 36.99 -29.59 -34.39
C VAL A 359 36.24 -28.85 -35.50
N GLU A 360 36.94 -28.22 -36.45
CA GLU A 360 36.36 -27.54 -37.61
C GLU A 360 35.53 -28.49 -38.49
N THR A 361 36.04 -29.71 -38.71
CA THR A 361 35.33 -30.78 -39.45
C THR A 361 34.07 -31.21 -38.69
N PHE A 362 34.17 -31.44 -37.37
CA PHE A 362 33.01 -31.79 -36.54
C PHE A 362 31.96 -30.68 -36.52
N HIS A 363 32.39 -29.42 -36.41
CA HIS A 363 31.49 -28.26 -36.36
C HIS A 363 30.77 -28.05 -37.70
N SER A 364 31.48 -28.18 -38.82
CA SER A 364 30.88 -28.15 -40.17
C SER A 364 29.85 -29.27 -40.36
N GLN A 365 30.17 -30.50 -39.94
CA GLN A 365 29.23 -31.63 -39.97
C GLN A 365 28.02 -31.42 -39.05
N PHE A 366 28.22 -30.79 -37.89
CA PHE A 366 27.14 -30.46 -36.95
C PHE A 366 26.22 -29.37 -37.52
N ILE A 367 26.77 -28.31 -38.11
CA ILE A 367 26.01 -27.23 -38.77
C ILE A 367 25.19 -27.79 -39.93
N HIS A 368 25.76 -28.62 -40.80
CA HIS A 368 24.97 -29.25 -41.88
C HIS A 368 23.83 -30.12 -41.33
N ARG A 369 24.05 -30.86 -40.23
CA ARG A 369 23.00 -31.66 -39.55
C ARG A 369 21.93 -30.81 -38.87
N THR A 370 22.25 -29.63 -38.35
CA THR A 370 21.26 -28.73 -37.73
C THR A 370 20.52 -27.92 -38.77
N GLN A 371 21.18 -27.34 -39.78
CA GLN A 371 20.53 -26.64 -40.90
C GLN A 371 19.51 -27.53 -41.62
N ALA A 372 19.84 -28.81 -41.86
CA ALA A 372 18.91 -29.80 -42.42
C ALA A 372 17.67 -30.08 -41.54
N ARG A 373 17.70 -29.70 -40.25
CA ARG A 373 16.53 -29.70 -39.36
C ARG A 373 15.83 -28.33 -39.32
N THR A 374 16.57 -27.22 -39.33
CA THR A 374 15.99 -25.86 -39.28
C THR A 374 15.12 -25.54 -40.50
N CYS A 375 15.45 -26.08 -41.68
CA CYS A 375 14.65 -25.92 -42.91
C CYS A 375 13.19 -26.42 -42.80
N TYR A 376 12.85 -27.24 -41.80
CA TYR A 376 11.47 -27.69 -41.54
C TYR A 376 10.68 -26.76 -40.62
N ILE A 377 11.32 -25.74 -40.03
CA ILE A 377 10.71 -24.86 -39.01
C ILE A 377 10.47 -23.44 -39.57
N THR A 378 11.30 -22.98 -40.51
CA THR A 378 11.33 -21.60 -41.02
C THR A 378 10.14 -21.18 -41.91
N GLN A 379 9.19 -22.07 -42.22
CA GLN A 379 7.97 -21.71 -42.95
C GLN A 379 6.87 -21.09 -42.05
N ALA A 380 7.01 -21.12 -40.72
CA ALA A 380 5.96 -20.71 -39.78
C ALA A 380 6.05 -19.25 -39.28
N ASP A 381 7.13 -18.50 -39.60
CA ASP A 381 7.38 -17.16 -39.06
C ASP A 381 7.05 -16.01 -40.04
N ARG A 382 6.12 -15.12 -39.62
CA ARG A 382 6.33 -13.65 -39.64
C ARG A 382 5.21 -12.80 -39.00
N HIS A 383 5.61 -11.57 -38.63
CA HIS A 383 4.83 -10.45 -38.04
C HIS A 383 4.54 -10.56 -36.52
N LYS A 384 4.71 -9.50 -35.70
CA LYS A 384 5.11 -8.09 -35.96
C LYS A 384 5.74 -7.44 -34.70
N ASP A 385 6.47 -6.35 -34.91
CA ASP A 385 7.13 -5.45 -33.93
C ASP A 385 6.10 -4.50 -33.22
N THR A 386 6.38 -3.56 -32.29
CA THR A 386 7.59 -2.77 -31.84
C THR A 386 7.48 -2.27 -30.36
N GLN A 387 8.62 -1.92 -29.71
CA GLN A 387 8.94 -0.76 -28.79
C GLN A 387 8.00 -0.33 -27.59
N THR A 388 8.37 0.37 -26.49
CA THR A 388 9.64 0.75 -25.78
C THR A 388 9.36 1.22 -24.30
N ASP A 389 10.30 0.96 -23.37
CA ASP A 389 10.87 1.75 -22.24
C ASP A 389 10.01 2.55 -21.20
N ASP A 390 10.40 2.74 -19.90
CA ASP A 390 11.39 2.04 -19.03
C ASP A 390 10.89 1.83 -17.55
N VAL A 391 11.24 2.56 -16.45
CA VAL A 391 11.88 3.87 -16.17
C VAL A 391 12.87 3.75 -14.97
N SER A 392 13.77 4.74 -14.79
CA SER A 392 15.05 4.70 -14.04
C SER A 392 15.06 4.50 -12.51
N THR A 393 16.23 4.03 -12.03
CA THR A 393 16.89 4.53 -10.80
C THR A 393 18.40 4.43 -11.04
N VAL A 394 19.16 5.49 -10.77
CA VAL A 394 20.60 5.55 -11.15
C VAL A 394 21.47 4.79 -10.15
N LEU A 395 22.34 3.92 -10.67
CA LEU A 395 23.48 3.32 -9.99
C LEU A 395 24.68 3.31 -10.94
N GLU A 396 25.88 3.13 -10.40
CA GLU A 396 27.12 3.27 -11.17
C GLU A 396 27.25 2.23 -12.31
N PRO A 397 27.87 2.61 -13.45
CA PRO A 397 28.00 1.73 -14.60
C PRO A 397 29.15 0.75 -14.41
N ILE A 398 28.88 -0.55 -14.64
CA ILE A 398 29.91 -1.59 -14.64
C ILE A 398 30.61 -1.56 -16.01
N GLN A 399 31.94 -1.60 -16.03
CA GLN A 399 32.71 -1.72 -17.28
C GLN A 399 32.57 -3.14 -17.82
N LEU A 400 32.48 -3.27 -19.14
CA LEU A 400 32.27 -4.58 -19.77
C LEU A 400 33.47 -5.54 -19.52
N GLU A 401 34.65 -4.98 -19.28
CA GLU A 401 35.90 -5.67 -18.90
C GLU A 401 35.85 -6.27 -17.47
N GLU A 402 35.11 -5.67 -16.54
CA GLU A 402 35.01 -6.13 -15.13
C GLU A 402 34.18 -7.41 -14.98
N ILE A 403 33.42 -7.80 -16.00
CA ILE A 403 32.56 -8.99 -15.99
C ILE A 403 33.39 -10.28 -16.18
N ALA A 404 34.54 -10.20 -16.86
CA ALA A 404 35.35 -11.35 -17.21
C ALA A 404 36.00 -12.05 -15.99
N THR A 405 36.44 -11.27 -14.99
CA THR A 405 37.19 -11.77 -13.81
C THR A 405 36.37 -12.63 -12.86
N LYS A 406 35.07 -12.83 -13.10
CA LYS A 406 34.19 -13.73 -12.34
C LYS A 406 33.93 -15.09 -12.99
N TYR A 407 34.41 -15.33 -14.21
CA TYR A 407 34.15 -16.58 -14.95
C TYR A 407 35.39 -17.21 -15.60
N THR A 408 36.59 -16.68 -15.36
CA THR A 408 37.84 -17.37 -15.65
C THR A 408 38.10 -18.49 -14.64
N TYR A 409 38.00 -19.74 -15.10
CA TYR A 409 38.53 -20.96 -14.49
C TYR A 409 39.59 -21.56 -15.42
#